data_AF-A0A945K8E1-F1
#
_entry.id   AF-A0A945K8E1-F1
#
_cell.length_a   1.000
_cell.length_b   1.000
_cell.length_c   1.000
_cell.angle_alpha   90.00
_cell.angle_beta   90.00
_cell.angle_gamma   90.00
#
_symmetry.space_group_name_H-M   'P 1'
#
loop_
_entity.id
_entity.type
_entity.pdbx_description
1 polymer ?
#
loop_
_entity_poly.entity_id
_entity_poly.type
_entity_poly.pdbx_seq_one_letter_code
_entity_poly.pdbx_strand_id
1 'polypeptide(L)'
;MPNTEIITKLLARHDTWRGQSQKPSQRSISSGNDQIDLLLKGGWPASALTELLVQRPGIGELSLLLPTIKDYCQNNHLSVWLDPPYQPYAPALAAAGIALQKVLIVQSKSAAEWLWIAEQCIRNNALLLAWSDNKMPSYSDLRKLQLAAADSGHAAFLFSNNKQSGNQKSNRQESGSSPATLRLEVDSVGEKNLRLSVRKLRGVAPGEQLLIPRGKDLSSQVSLAKLPVNSVYPAIPISTDIPRIKTSDQRLNA
;
A
#
# COMPACT_ATOMS: atom_id res chain seq x y z
N MET A 1 1.90 0.94 -56.47
CA MET A 1 2.56 0.36 -55.27
C MET A 1 4.07 0.55 -55.48
N PRO A 2 4.87 1.06 -54.53
CA PRO A 2 4.72 0.90 -53.08
C PRO A 2 5.05 2.18 -52.27
N ASN A 3 4.06 2.76 -51.57
CA ASN A 3 4.34 3.72 -50.49
C ASN A 3 4.77 3.00 -49.20
N THR A 4 4.78 1.66 -49.22
CA THR A 4 5.08 0.80 -48.08
C THR A 4 6.50 1.01 -47.60
N GLU A 5 7.51 1.09 -48.48
CA GLU A 5 8.91 1.29 -48.06
C GLU A 5 9.13 2.64 -47.38
N ILE A 6 8.47 3.69 -47.87
CA ILE A 6 8.55 5.03 -47.28
C ILE A 6 7.90 5.01 -45.90
N ILE A 7 6.71 4.42 -45.77
CA ILE A 7 6.01 4.27 -44.49
C ILE A 7 6.84 3.42 -43.52
N THR A 8 7.47 2.33 -43.96
CA THR A 8 8.33 1.49 -43.12
C THR A 8 9.54 2.26 -42.62
N LYS A 9 10.21 3.04 -43.49
CA LYS A 9 11.33 3.91 -43.11
C LYS A 9 10.91 4.99 -42.12
N LEU A 10 9.75 5.61 -42.33
CA LEU A 10 9.21 6.67 -41.47
C LEU A 10 8.83 6.12 -40.10
N LEU A 11 8.18 4.96 -40.07
CA LEU A 11 7.87 4.25 -38.84
C LEU A 11 9.16 3.87 -38.08
N ALA A 12 10.22 3.42 -38.75
CA ALA A 12 11.47 2.97 -38.13
C ALA A 12 12.25 4.08 -37.40
N ARG A 13 11.94 5.36 -37.63
CA ARG A 13 12.62 6.47 -36.93
C ARG A 13 12.20 6.54 -35.46
N HIS A 14 13.18 6.75 -34.58
CA HIS A 14 12.96 6.84 -33.13
C HIS A 14 12.25 8.13 -32.68
N ASP A 15 12.19 9.15 -33.54
CA ASP A 15 11.54 10.45 -33.31
C ASP A 15 10.06 10.47 -33.74
N THR A 16 9.57 9.38 -34.35
CA THR A 16 8.20 9.32 -34.87
C THR A 16 7.26 8.80 -33.79
N TRP A 17 6.36 9.68 -33.34
CA TRP A 17 5.31 9.30 -32.40
C TRP A 17 4.30 8.37 -33.09
N ARG A 18 4.38 7.07 -32.77
CA ARG A 18 3.38 6.09 -33.19
C ARG A 18 2.23 6.09 -32.18
N GLY A 19 1.07 6.64 -32.60
CA GLY A 19 -0.15 6.76 -31.79
C GLY A 19 -0.75 5.43 -31.32
N GLN A 20 -0.29 4.32 -31.88
CA GLN A 20 -0.51 2.96 -31.38
C GLN A 20 0.82 2.34 -31.00
N SER A 21 1.48 2.90 -29.98
CA SER A 21 2.57 2.18 -29.35
C SER A 21 2.01 0.93 -28.70
N GLN A 22 2.10 -0.22 -29.38
CA GLN A 22 2.41 -1.48 -28.70
C GLN A 22 3.74 -1.24 -27.96
N LYS A 23 3.61 -0.76 -26.72
CA LYS A 23 4.71 -0.40 -25.82
C LYS A 23 4.77 -1.47 -24.73
N PRO A 24 5.97 -1.71 -24.18
CA PRO A 24 6.30 -2.95 -23.49
C PRO A 24 5.27 -3.20 -22.40
N SER A 25 4.83 -4.46 -22.28
CA SER A 25 4.05 -4.91 -21.14
C SER A 25 4.77 -4.40 -19.89
N GLN A 26 4.18 -3.43 -19.19
CA GLN A 26 4.70 -3.07 -17.88
C GLN A 26 4.66 -4.36 -17.08
N ARG A 27 5.82 -4.79 -16.59
CA ARG A 27 5.90 -5.99 -15.77
C ARG A 27 4.88 -5.82 -14.66
N SER A 28 3.99 -6.79 -14.53
CA SER A 28 2.96 -6.80 -13.51
C SER A 28 3.20 -7.95 -12.54
N ILE A 29 2.74 -7.77 -11.31
CA ILE A 29 2.74 -8.78 -10.27
C ILE A 29 1.29 -9.21 -10.09
N SER A 30 1.01 -10.51 -10.15
CA SER A 30 -0.33 -11.00 -9.89
C SER A 30 -0.79 -10.60 -8.49
N SER A 31 -2.03 -10.15 -8.39
CA SER A 31 -2.70 -9.89 -7.12
C SER A 31 -3.17 -11.17 -6.43
N GLY A 32 -3.06 -12.33 -7.09
CA GLY A 32 -3.63 -13.60 -6.64
C GLY A 32 -5.14 -13.71 -6.87
N ASN A 33 -5.76 -12.74 -7.55
CA ASN A 33 -7.17 -12.76 -7.93
C ASN A 33 -7.32 -12.35 -9.40
N ASP A 34 -7.82 -13.27 -10.22
CA ASP A 34 -7.98 -13.08 -11.67
C ASP A 34 -8.84 -11.86 -12.04
N GLN A 35 -9.84 -11.52 -11.22
CA GLN A 35 -10.70 -10.37 -11.46
C GLN A 35 -9.95 -9.04 -11.24
N ILE A 36 -9.11 -8.98 -10.21
CA ILE A 36 -8.26 -7.81 -9.94
C ILE A 36 -7.20 -7.72 -11.03
N ASP A 37 -6.58 -8.84 -11.39
CA ASP A 37 -5.57 -8.87 -12.45
C ASP A 37 -6.17 -8.43 -13.79
N LEU A 38 -7.39 -8.83 -14.11
CA LEU A 38 -8.11 -8.38 -15.30
C LEU A 38 -8.36 -6.87 -15.27
N LEU A 39 -8.89 -6.33 -14.15
CA LEU A 39 -9.12 -4.89 -13.96
C LEU A 39 -7.82 -4.08 -14.13
N LEU A 40 -6.71 -4.61 -13.61
CA LEU A 40 -5.41 -3.93 -13.64
C LEU A 40 -4.57 -4.27 -14.89
N LYS A 41 -5.12 -5.00 -15.86
CA LYS A 41 -4.43 -5.45 -17.09
C LYS A 41 -3.16 -6.27 -16.84
N GLY A 42 -3.24 -7.20 -15.90
CA GLY A 42 -2.17 -8.14 -15.54
C GLY A 42 -1.76 -8.11 -14.06
N GLY A 43 -2.40 -7.27 -13.24
CA GLY A 43 -2.12 -7.16 -11.80
C GLY A 43 -1.43 -5.85 -11.39
N TRP A 44 -0.72 -5.88 -10.26
CA TRP A 44 -0.03 -4.71 -9.71
C TRP A 44 1.15 -4.29 -10.60
N PRO A 45 1.35 -2.99 -10.88
CA PRO A 45 2.56 -2.52 -11.56
C PRO A 45 3.83 -2.89 -10.78
N ALA A 46 4.75 -3.64 -11.38
CA ALA A 46 5.88 -4.24 -10.67
C ALA A 46 6.99 -3.25 -10.29
N SER A 47 7.14 -2.15 -11.02
CA SER A 47 8.25 -1.20 -10.86
C SER A 47 7.70 0.21 -10.70
N ALA A 48 6.74 0.35 -9.78
CA ALA A 48 6.04 1.61 -9.61
C ALA A 48 5.40 1.76 -8.22
N LEU A 49 5.07 3.02 -7.93
CA LEU A 49 4.25 3.39 -6.79
C LEU A 49 2.77 3.18 -7.13
N THR A 50 2.09 2.43 -6.27
CA THR A 50 0.64 2.22 -6.26
C THR A 50 0.05 2.91 -5.03
N GLU A 51 -0.89 3.83 -5.23
CA GLU A 51 -1.64 4.44 -4.15
C GLU A 51 -2.97 3.71 -3.94
N LEU A 52 -3.21 3.28 -2.71
CA LEU A 52 -4.48 2.75 -2.22
C LEU A 52 -5.13 3.83 -1.36
N LEU A 53 -6.15 4.48 -1.92
CA LEU A 53 -6.98 5.48 -1.26
C LEU A 53 -8.11 4.76 -0.52
N VAL A 54 -7.96 4.58 0.78
CA VAL A 54 -8.85 3.75 1.59
C VAL A 54 -9.82 4.66 2.35
N GLN A 55 -11.10 4.32 2.44
CA GLN A 55 -12.08 5.12 3.19
C GLN A 55 -11.76 5.22 4.70
N ARG A 56 -11.23 4.13 5.26
CA ARG A 56 -10.76 4.02 6.65
C ARG A 56 -9.84 2.80 6.77
N PRO A 57 -8.83 2.83 7.64
CA PRO A 57 -7.98 1.66 7.87
C PRO A 57 -8.78 0.50 8.47
N GLY A 58 -8.45 -0.73 8.10
CA GLY A 58 -9.04 -1.94 8.66
C GLY A 58 -10.34 -2.42 7.99
N ILE A 59 -10.67 -1.92 6.80
CA ILE A 59 -11.79 -2.47 6.00
C ILE A 59 -11.43 -3.82 5.35
N GLY A 60 -10.15 -4.22 5.41
CA GLY A 60 -9.64 -5.45 4.79
C GLY A 60 -8.85 -5.17 3.52
N GLU A 61 -8.49 -3.91 3.26
CA GLU A 61 -7.63 -3.45 2.17
C GLU A 61 -6.32 -4.26 2.07
N LEU A 62 -5.74 -4.63 3.21
CA LEU A 62 -4.49 -5.39 3.27
C LEU A 62 -4.65 -6.82 2.69
N SER A 63 -5.87 -7.39 2.73
CA SER A 63 -6.14 -8.72 2.16
C SER A 63 -5.85 -8.79 0.66
N LEU A 64 -5.97 -7.66 -0.05
CA LEU A 64 -5.68 -7.53 -1.49
C LEU A 64 -4.19 -7.70 -1.80
N LEU A 65 -3.32 -7.44 -0.81
CA LEU A 65 -1.86 -7.50 -0.95
C LEU A 65 -1.26 -8.76 -0.32
N LEU A 66 -2.01 -9.55 0.45
CA LEU A 66 -1.46 -10.76 1.10
C LEU A 66 -0.81 -11.73 0.09
N PRO A 67 -1.40 -12.01 -1.09
CA PRO A 67 -0.75 -12.86 -2.10
C PRO A 67 0.57 -12.26 -2.60
N THR A 68 0.59 -10.95 -2.84
CA THR A 68 1.80 -10.21 -3.26
C THR A 68 2.89 -10.25 -2.19
N ILE A 69 2.54 -10.03 -0.93
CA ILE A 69 3.49 -10.09 0.20
C ILE A 69 4.07 -11.49 0.32
N LYS A 70 3.23 -12.53 0.22
CA LYS A 70 3.65 -13.92 0.25
C LYS A 70 4.66 -14.21 -0.85
N ASP A 71 4.37 -13.83 -2.09
CA ASP A 71 5.26 -14.04 -3.24
C ASP A 71 6.63 -13.36 -3.02
N TYR A 72 6.65 -12.11 -2.57
CA TYR A 72 7.90 -11.40 -2.27
C TYR A 72 8.70 -12.09 -1.15
N CYS A 73 8.04 -12.49 -0.06
CA CYS A 73 8.71 -13.18 1.05
C CYS A 73 9.26 -14.56 0.62
N GLN A 74 8.56 -15.27 -0.27
CA GLN A 74 9.02 -16.55 -0.84
C GLN A 74 10.23 -16.34 -1.77
N ASN A 75 10.26 -15.23 -2.50
CA ASN A 75 11.40 -14.80 -3.32
C ASN A 75 12.53 -14.14 -2.49
N ASN A 76 12.59 -14.40 -1.18
CA ASN A 76 13.61 -13.94 -0.24
C ASN A 76 13.69 -12.41 -0.01
N HIS A 77 12.71 -11.64 -0.49
CA HIS A 77 12.62 -10.20 -0.23
C HIS A 77 11.99 -9.90 1.14
N LEU A 78 12.36 -8.76 1.72
CA LEU A 78 11.70 -8.23 2.92
C LEU A 78 10.41 -7.50 2.53
N SER A 79 9.38 -7.61 3.36
CA SER A 79 8.19 -6.76 3.31
C SER A 79 8.26 -5.77 4.46
N VAL A 80 8.46 -4.49 4.14
CA VAL A 80 8.58 -3.41 5.14
C VAL A 80 7.27 -2.67 5.26
N TRP A 81 6.72 -2.65 6.48
CA TRP A 81 5.46 -2.04 6.83
C TRP A 81 5.77 -0.78 7.63
N LEU A 82 5.67 0.37 6.97
CA LEU A 82 6.07 1.67 7.50
C LEU A 82 4.86 2.43 8.05
N ASP A 83 4.88 2.68 9.35
CA ASP A 83 3.83 3.34 10.14
C ASP A 83 2.43 2.71 10.00
N PRO A 84 2.26 1.37 10.10
CA PRO A 84 0.93 0.79 10.04
C PRO A 84 0.03 1.36 11.15
N PRO A 85 -1.25 1.67 10.86
CA PRO A 85 -2.16 2.37 11.78
C PRO A 85 -2.51 1.52 13.01
N TYR A 86 -2.41 0.20 12.87
CA TYR A 86 -2.65 -0.78 13.94
C TYR A 86 -1.56 -1.85 13.92
N GLN A 87 -1.37 -2.52 15.05
CA GLN A 87 -0.46 -3.66 15.14
C GLN A 87 -0.95 -4.80 14.22
N PRO A 88 -0.14 -5.25 13.25
CA PRO A 88 -0.47 -6.41 12.43
C PRO A 88 -0.68 -7.67 13.27
N TYR A 89 -1.73 -8.42 12.97
CA TYR A 89 -2.02 -9.67 13.66
C TYR A 89 -1.22 -10.83 13.07
N ALA A 90 -0.10 -11.18 13.71
CA ALA A 90 0.85 -12.17 13.21
C ALA A 90 0.24 -13.55 12.87
N PRO A 91 -0.70 -14.13 13.65
CA PRO A 91 -1.32 -15.40 13.29
C PRO A 91 -2.08 -15.38 11.95
N ALA A 92 -2.73 -14.27 11.59
CA ALA A 92 -3.39 -14.15 10.30
C ALA A 92 -2.39 -14.10 9.13
N LEU A 93 -1.23 -13.49 9.33
CA LEU A 93 -0.16 -13.47 8.33
C LEU A 93 0.45 -14.86 8.15
N ALA A 94 0.68 -15.58 9.25
CA ALA A 94 1.13 -16.97 9.20
C ALA A 94 0.10 -17.88 8.51
N ALA A 95 -1.20 -17.72 8.80
CA ALA A 95 -2.27 -18.44 8.12
C ALA A 95 -2.36 -18.11 6.62
N ALA A 96 -2.02 -16.88 6.22
CA ALA A 96 -1.87 -16.49 4.82
C ALA A 96 -0.60 -17.06 4.15
N GLY A 97 0.26 -17.77 4.89
CA GLY A 97 1.52 -18.35 4.40
C GLY A 97 2.66 -17.35 4.28
N ILE A 98 2.59 -16.21 4.96
CA ILE A 98 3.64 -15.19 4.98
C ILE A 98 4.67 -15.54 6.05
N ALA A 99 5.94 -15.60 5.66
CA ALA A 99 7.06 -15.82 6.57
C ALA A 99 7.25 -14.59 7.48
N LEU A 100 6.88 -14.71 8.77
CA LEU A 100 6.91 -13.59 9.72
C LEU A 100 8.30 -12.98 9.88
N GLN A 101 9.36 -13.77 9.76
CA GLN A 101 10.76 -13.31 9.79
C GLN A 101 11.15 -12.41 8.62
N LYS A 102 10.32 -12.32 7.58
CA LYS A 102 10.51 -11.44 6.41
C LYS A 102 9.65 -10.18 6.47
N VAL A 103 8.82 -10.02 7.50
CA VAL A 103 7.99 -8.83 7.70
C VAL A 103 8.65 -7.93 8.74
N LEU A 104 9.02 -6.71 8.33
CA LEU A 104 9.60 -5.71 9.21
C LEU A 104 8.60 -4.58 9.42
N ILE A 105 8.24 -4.31 10.67
CA ILE A 105 7.41 -3.16 11.03
C ILE A 105 8.33 -2.03 11.47
N VAL A 106 8.18 -0.85 10.86
CA VAL A 106 8.99 0.32 11.17
C VAL A 106 8.07 1.48 11.58
N GLN A 107 8.43 2.14 12.68
CA GLN A 107 7.74 3.32 13.20
C GLN A 107 8.65 4.54 13.07
N SER A 108 8.22 5.55 12.32
CA SER A 108 8.99 6.75 12.04
C SER A 108 8.60 7.92 12.96
N LYS A 109 9.59 8.69 13.39
CA LYS A 109 9.40 9.82 14.32
C LYS A 109 9.00 11.11 13.61
N SER A 110 9.36 11.26 12.33
CA SER A 110 9.09 12.47 11.54
C SER A 110 8.71 12.15 10.09
N ALA A 111 8.17 13.13 9.36
CA ALA A 111 7.87 12.98 7.93
C ALA A 111 9.14 12.84 7.08
N ALA A 112 10.23 13.52 7.45
CA ALA A 112 11.51 13.40 6.76
C ALA A 112 12.11 12.00 6.93
N GLU A 113 12.08 11.46 8.15
CA GLU A 113 12.51 10.09 8.44
C GLU A 113 11.64 9.06 7.71
N TRP A 114 10.31 9.25 7.71
CA TRP A 114 9.39 8.40 6.95
C TRP A 114 9.78 8.33 5.48
N LEU A 115 10.01 9.48 4.84
CA LEU A 115 10.36 9.53 3.42
C LEU A 115 11.72 8.87 3.16
N TRP A 116 12.71 9.12 4.02
CA TRP A 116 14.01 8.51 3.92
C TRP A 116 13.92 6.98 4.04
N ILE A 117 13.20 6.45 5.05
CA ILE A 117 12.98 5.01 5.22
C ILE A 117 12.28 4.44 3.98
N ALA A 118 11.19 5.06 3.52
CA ALA A 118 10.44 4.61 2.35
C ALA A 118 11.34 4.50 1.11
N GLU A 119 12.16 5.52 0.85
CA GLU A 119 13.12 5.51 -0.25
C GLU A 119 14.18 4.41 -0.08
N GLN A 120 14.76 4.26 1.10
CA GLN A 120 15.75 3.21 1.37
C GLN A 120 15.18 1.80 1.22
N CYS A 121 13.92 1.57 1.63
CA CYS A 121 13.27 0.28 1.45
C CYS A 121 13.17 -0.10 -0.02
N ILE A 122 12.71 0.84 -0.84
CA ILE A 122 12.55 0.64 -2.29
C ILE A 122 13.90 0.40 -2.96
N ARG A 123 14.91 1.23 -2.65
CA ARG A 123 16.26 1.11 -3.26
C ARG A 123 16.97 -0.18 -2.87
N ASN A 124 16.65 -0.76 -1.72
CA ASN A 124 17.21 -2.03 -1.26
C ASN A 124 16.30 -3.23 -1.57
N ASN A 125 15.46 -3.14 -2.60
CA ASN A 125 14.67 -4.26 -3.13
C ASN A 125 13.67 -4.87 -2.13
N ALA A 126 13.19 -4.09 -1.16
CA ALA A 126 12.14 -4.51 -0.24
C ALA A 126 10.76 -4.10 -0.78
N LEU A 127 9.75 -4.94 -0.53
CA LEU A 127 8.36 -4.59 -0.77
C LEU A 127 7.91 -3.59 0.28
N LEU A 128 7.66 -2.34 -0.13
CA LEU A 128 7.20 -1.29 0.78
C LEU A 128 5.67 -1.27 0.86
N LEU A 129 5.14 -1.34 2.08
CA LEU A 129 3.77 -0.97 2.43
C LEU A 129 3.85 0.20 3.40
N ALA A 130 3.50 1.40 2.95
CA ALA A 130 3.64 2.60 3.76
C ALA A 130 2.30 3.28 3.98
N TRP A 131 2.01 3.66 5.22
CA TRP A 131 0.83 4.45 5.57
C TRP A 131 1.24 5.92 5.74
N SER A 132 0.47 6.81 5.13
CA SER A 132 0.85 8.22 4.97
C SER A 132 -0.04 9.22 5.72
N ASP A 133 -1.07 8.74 6.41
CA ASP A 133 -2.15 9.56 6.99
C ASP A 133 -1.64 10.69 7.90
N ASN A 134 -0.59 10.41 8.68
CA ASN A 134 -0.01 11.38 9.61
C ASN A 134 1.19 12.15 9.02
N LYS A 135 1.67 11.79 7.83
CA LYS A 135 2.91 12.34 7.24
C LYS A 135 2.65 13.28 6.08
N MET A 136 1.54 13.09 5.35
CA MET A 136 1.09 13.94 4.25
C MET A 136 2.21 14.29 3.24
N PRO A 137 2.79 13.30 2.53
CA PRO A 137 3.90 13.53 1.60
C PRO A 137 3.50 14.47 0.45
N SER A 138 4.42 15.36 0.07
CA SER A 138 4.20 16.30 -1.04
C SER A 138 4.29 15.59 -2.41
N TYR A 139 3.89 16.27 -3.48
CA TYR A 139 4.04 15.74 -4.85
C TYR A 139 5.49 15.38 -5.20
N SER A 140 6.45 16.22 -4.79
CA SER A 140 7.88 15.95 -5.04
C SER A 140 8.36 14.72 -4.29
N ASP A 141 7.86 14.48 -3.07
CA ASP A 141 8.21 13.31 -2.28
C ASP A 141 7.67 12.03 -2.92
N LEU A 142 6.40 12.04 -3.32
CA LEU A 142 5.79 10.95 -4.07
C LEU A 142 6.51 10.70 -5.40
N ARG A 143 6.99 11.76 -6.06
CA ARG A 143 7.74 11.63 -7.31
C ARG A 143 9.09 10.97 -7.09
N LYS A 144 9.78 11.29 -5.99
CA LYS A 144 11.02 10.60 -5.59
C LYS A 144 10.78 9.12 -5.35
N LEU A 145 9.73 8.75 -4.62
CA LEU A 145 9.37 7.35 -4.37
C LEU A 145 9.02 6.61 -5.67
N GLN A 146 8.24 7.23 -6.56
CA GLN A 146 7.92 6.64 -7.87
C GLN A 146 9.17 6.46 -8.74
N LEU A 147 10.15 7.37 -8.67
CA LEU A 147 11.42 7.21 -9.38
C LEU A 147 12.25 6.07 -8.79
N ALA A 148 12.36 6.01 -7.45
CA ALA A 148 13.05 4.90 -6.77
C ALA A 148 12.43 3.54 -7.11
N ALA A 149 11.10 3.45 -7.22
CA ALA A 149 10.40 2.21 -7.59
C ALA A 149 10.66 1.82 -9.06
N ALA A 150 10.70 2.81 -9.95
CA ALA A 150 11.05 2.59 -11.34
C ALA A 150 12.50 2.13 -11.52
N ASP A 151 13.44 2.72 -10.77
CA ASP A 151 14.87 2.41 -10.84
C ASP A 151 15.21 1.05 -10.22
N SER A 152 14.63 0.73 -9.05
CA SER A 152 14.85 -0.54 -8.36
C SER A 152 14.13 -1.71 -9.02
N GLY A 153 13.09 -1.44 -9.83
CA GLY A 153 12.27 -2.47 -10.44
C GLY A 153 11.24 -3.10 -9.49
N HIS A 154 11.06 -2.57 -8.27
CA HIS A 154 10.20 -3.14 -7.22
C HIS A 154 8.93 -2.31 -6.98
N ALA A 155 7.88 -2.99 -6.51
CA ALA A 155 6.59 -2.36 -6.25
C ALA A 155 6.58 -1.70 -4.87
N ALA A 156 5.92 -0.55 -4.79
CA ALA A 156 5.67 0.14 -3.53
C ALA A 156 4.18 0.47 -3.40
N PHE A 157 3.62 0.20 -2.24
CA PHE A 157 2.21 0.46 -1.94
C PHE A 157 2.11 1.56 -0.89
N LEU A 158 1.37 2.61 -1.23
CA LEU A 158 1.09 3.73 -0.34
C LEU A 158 -0.38 3.70 0.05
N PHE A 159 -0.66 3.61 1.34
CA PHE A 159 -1.99 3.75 1.90
C PHE A 159 -2.20 5.20 2.34
N SER A 160 -3.30 5.78 1.86
CA SER A 160 -3.74 7.12 2.23
C SER A 160 -5.24 7.09 2.49
N ASN A 161 -5.68 7.79 3.53
CA ASN A 161 -7.09 7.87 3.86
C ASN A 161 -7.83 8.86 2.94
N ASN A 162 -8.91 8.40 2.33
CA ASN A 162 -9.82 9.24 1.54
C ASN A 162 -10.82 9.89 2.50
N LYS A 163 -10.51 11.06 3.06
CA LYS A 163 -11.37 11.77 4.02
C LYS A 163 -12.63 12.38 3.38
N GLN A 164 -13.48 11.57 2.75
CA GLN A 164 -14.86 11.93 2.43
C GLN A 164 -15.79 11.57 3.59
N SER A 165 -15.67 12.21 4.75
CA SER A 165 -16.73 12.17 5.77
C SER A 165 -16.58 13.25 6.83
N GLY A 166 -17.40 14.31 6.71
CA GLY A 166 -17.78 15.20 7.81
C GLY A 166 -16.96 16.49 7.96
N ASN A 167 -17.55 17.61 7.55
CA ASN A 167 -17.36 18.98 8.07
C ASN A 167 -15.95 19.46 8.49
N GLN A 168 -14.88 18.97 7.88
CA GLN A 168 -13.58 19.64 7.91
C GLN A 168 -13.20 20.06 6.50
N LYS A 169 -13.46 21.35 6.22
CA LYS A 169 -12.71 22.10 5.21
C LYS A 169 -11.24 22.13 5.64
N SER A 170 -10.46 21.12 5.29
CA SER A 170 -9.00 21.23 5.29
C SER A 170 -8.35 20.20 4.38
N ASN A 171 -7.82 20.75 3.28
CA ASN A 171 -6.73 20.25 2.42
C ASN A 171 -7.05 19.18 1.36
N ARG A 172 -7.59 19.66 0.22
CA ARG A 172 -6.95 19.70 -1.12
C ARG A 172 -6.30 18.44 -1.72
N GLN A 173 -6.44 17.26 -1.14
CA GLN A 173 -5.88 16.02 -1.71
C GLN A 173 -6.94 15.08 -2.31
N GLU A 174 -8.15 15.60 -2.55
CA GLU A 174 -9.20 14.91 -3.32
C GLU A 174 -9.15 15.22 -4.83
N SER A 175 -8.32 16.21 -5.25
CA SER A 175 -8.19 16.63 -6.67
C SER A 175 -6.75 16.89 -7.14
N GLY A 176 -5.72 16.57 -6.34
CA GLY A 176 -4.33 16.87 -6.66
C GLY A 176 -3.69 15.80 -7.55
N SER A 177 -3.02 16.23 -8.63
CA SER A 177 -2.11 15.41 -9.42
C SER A 177 -1.23 14.54 -8.52
N SER A 178 -1.10 13.24 -8.83
CA SER A 178 -0.16 12.33 -8.17
C SER A 178 0.76 11.71 -9.22
N PRO A 179 2.06 11.51 -8.91
CA PRO A 179 3.01 10.88 -9.82
C PRO A 179 2.87 9.35 -9.85
N ALA A 180 2.10 8.73 -8.94
CA ALA A 180 1.91 7.28 -8.86
C ALA A 180 1.38 6.71 -10.17
N THR A 181 1.82 5.50 -10.53
CA THR A 181 1.42 4.85 -11.79
C THR A 181 -0.01 4.32 -11.70
N LEU A 182 -0.36 3.76 -10.54
CA LEU A 182 -1.69 3.27 -10.22
C LEU A 182 -2.25 4.00 -9.00
N ARG A 183 -3.50 4.43 -9.08
CA ARG A 183 -4.28 4.92 -7.94
C ARG A 183 -5.61 4.17 -7.92
N LEU A 184 -5.89 3.50 -6.82
CA LEU A 184 -7.15 2.79 -6.57
C LEU A 184 -7.83 3.38 -5.35
N GLU A 185 -9.13 3.54 -5.45
CA GLU A 185 -9.99 3.82 -4.31
C GLU A 185 -10.56 2.50 -3.80
N VAL A 186 -10.51 2.28 -2.48
CA VAL A 186 -10.92 1.04 -1.83
C VAL A 186 -11.95 1.38 -0.75
N ASP A 187 -13.18 0.92 -0.98
CA ASP A 187 -14.31 1.15 -0.09
C ASP A 187 -14.90 -0.17 0.42
N SER A 188 -15.49 -0.14 1.62
CA SER A 188 -16.27 -1.27 2.12
C SER A 188 -17.72 -1.12 1.68
N VAL A 189 -18.24 -2.10 0.92
CA VAL A 189 -19.67 -2.15 0.54
C VAL A 189 -20.35 -3.23 1.36
N GLY A 190 -20.98 -2.82 2.46
CA GLY A 190 -21.48 -3.75 3.47
C GLY A 190 -20.35 -4.43 4.23
N GLU A 191 -20.65 -5.56 4.88
CA GLU A 191 -19.70 -6.28 5.74
C GLU A 191 -18.76 -7.21 4.95
N LYS A 192 -19.19 -7.65 3.77
CA LYS A 192 -18.57 -8.78 3.06
C LYS A 192 -17.89 -8.41 1.75
N ASN A 193 -17.98 -7.18 1.27
CA ASN A 193 -17.43 -6.81 -0.04
C ASN A 193 -16.54 -5.58 0.06
N LEU A 194 -15.47 -5.57 -0.73
CA LEU A 194 -14.67 -4.41 -1.05
C LEU A 194 -15.01 -3.94 -2.45
N ARG A 195 -15.18 -2.63 -2.63
CA ARG A 195 -15.26 -2.01 -3.95
C ARG A 195 -13.90 -1.40 -4.26
N LEU A 196 -13.35 -1.78 -5.41
CA LEU A 196 -12.18 -1.15 -5.99
C LEU A 196 -12.65 -0.22 -7.10
N SER A 197 -12.22 1.03 -7.08
CA SER A 197 -12.48 1.98 -8.18
C SER A 197 -11.16 2.53 -8.72
N VAL A 198 -10.93 2.40 -10.01
CA VAL A 198 -9.70 2.87 -10.66
C VAL A 198 -9.73 4.38 -10.79
N ARG A 199 -8.83 5.09 -10.10
CA ARG A 199 -8.70 6.55 -10.22
C ARG A 199 -7.67 6.94 -11.27
N LYS A 200 -6.61 6.13 -11.39
CA LYS A 200 -5.54 6.35 -12.36
C LYS A 200 -4.88 5.02 -12.67
N LEU A 201 -4.88 4.63 -13.95
CA LEU A 201 -4.05 3.57 -14.49
C LEU A 201 -3.95 3.80 -15.99
N ARG A 202 -2.75 3.70 -16.56
CA ARG A 202 -2.58 3.95 -17.98
C ARG A 202 -3.34 2.91 -18.80
N GLY A 203 -4.24 3.38 -19.66
CA GLY A 203 -5.02 2.53 -20.56
C GLY A 203 -6.27 1.91 -19.95
N VAL A 204 -6.56 2.15 -18.67
CA VAL A 204 -7.85 1.80 -18.04
C VAL A 204 -8.63 3.10 -17.84
N ALA A 205 -9.94 3.08 -18.09
CA ALA A 205 -10.75 4.28 -17.92
C ALA A 205 -10.88 4.62 -16.42
N PRO A 206 -10.65 5.88 -16.01
CA PRO A 206 -10.97 6.30 -14.65
C PRO A 206 -12.43 6.04 -14.33
N GLY A 207 -12.70 5.50 -13.15
CA GLY A 207 -14.04 5.14 -12.69
C GLY A 207 -14.45 3.70 -12.95
N GLU A 208 -13.63 2.86 -13.61
CA GLU A 208 -13.89 1.41 -13.66
C GLU A 208 -13.91 0.82 -12.24
N GLN A 209 -14.92 0.00 -11.96
CA GLN A 209 -15.16 -0.56 -10.62
C GLN A 209 -15.21 -2.08 -10.63
N LEU A 210 -14.78 -2.67 -9.52
CA LEU A 210 -14.86 -4.09 -9.27
C LEU A 210 -15.28 -4.34 -7.82
N LEU A 211 -16.26 -5.22 -7.63
CA LEU A 211 -16.63 -5.71 -6.31
C LEU A 211 -15.91 -7.02 -6.03
N ILE A 212 -15.10 -7.02 -4.96
CA ILE A 212 -14.37 -8.18 -4.49
C ILE A 212 -15.02 -8.70 -3.21
N PRO A 213 -15.46 -9.98 -3.18
CA PRO A 213 -15.92 -10.58 -1.95
C PRO A 213 -14.73 -10.75 -0.99
N ARG A 214 -14.89 -10.27 0.24
CA ARG A 214 -14.01 -10.59 1.36
C ARG A 214 -14.22 -12.07 1.67
N GLY A 215 -13.13 -12.85 1.74
CA GLY A 215 -13.17 -14.32 1.79
C GLY A 215 -14.16 -14.90 2.81
N LYS A 216 -14.61 -16.14 2.55
CA LYS A 216 -15.67 -16.86 3.30
C LYS A 216 -15.39 -17.00 4.81
N ASP A 217 -14.12 -16.96 5.22
CA ASP A 217 -13.67 -17.15 6.61
C ASP A 217 -13.76 -15.91 7.50
N LEU A 218 -14.14 -14.75 6.94
CA LEU A 218 -14.60 -13.65 7.77
C LEU A 218 -16.02 -13.98 8.21
N SER A 219 -16.12 -14.89 9.20
CA SER A 219 -17.33 -15.12 9.98
C SER A 219 -17.96 -13.77 10.28
N SER A 220 -19.28 -13.66 10.12
CA SER A 220 -20.09 -12.48 10.46
C SER A 220 -19.39 -11.70 11.56
N GLN A 221 -18.81 -10.53 11.23
CA GLN A 221 -18.03 -9.77 12.19
C GLN A 221 -18.93 -9.62 13.42
N VAL A 222 -18.54 -10.25 14.52
CA VAL A 222 -19.31 -10.13 15.75
C VAL A 222 -19.18 -8.65 16.10
N SER A 223 -20.31 -7.94 16.02
CA SER A 223 -20.37 -6.55 16.44
C SER A 223 -19.63 -6.42 17.77
N LEU A 224 -18.80 -5.39 17.94
CA LEU A 224 -18.00 -5.23 19.15
C LEU A 224 -18.87 -5.30 20.42
N ALA A 225 -20.14 -4.85 20.31
CA ALA A 225 -21.16 -4.92 21.36
C ALA A 225 -21.65 -6.34 21.70
N LYS A 226 -21.36 -7.33 20.84
CA LYS A 226 -21.72 -8.75 20.97
C LYS A 226 -20.52 -9.62 21.33
N LEU A 227 -19.30 -9.06 21.40
CA LEU A 227 -18.16 -9.80 21.94
C LEU A 227 -18.44 -10.08 23.42
N PRO A 228 -18.17 -11.29 23.93
CA PRO A 228 -18.20 -11.51 25.36
C PRO A 228 -17.16 -10.59 26.00
N VAL A 229 -17.61 -9.48 26.58
CA VAL A 229 -16.76 -8.55 27.33
C VAL A 229 -16.40 -9.24 28.63
N ASN A 230 -15.49 -10.20 28.56
CA ASN A 230 -14.80 -10.71 29.74
C ASN A 230 -13.56 -9.84 29.94
N SER A 231 -13.78 -8.57 30.26
CA SER A 231 -12.73 -7.64 30.68
C SER A 231 -12.34 -7.93 32.14
N VAL A 232 -12.01 -9.19 32.44
CA VAL A 232 -11.19 -9.51 33.60
C VAL A 232 -9.76 -9.39 33.11
N TYR A 233 -9.23 -8.16 33.15
CA TYR A 233 -7.79 -8.01 33.07
C TYR A 233 -7.22 -8.78 34.26
N PRO A 234 -6.25 -9.69 34.08
CA PRO A 234 -5.56 -10.27 35.22
C PRO A 234 -5.01 -9.10 36.04
N ALA A 235 -5.36 -9.05 37.32
CA ALA A 235 -4.77 -8.08 38.24
C ALA A 235 -3.26 -8.30 38.18
N ILE A 236 -2.53 -7.36 37.57
CA ILE A 236 -1.08 -7.41 37.54
C ILE A 236 -0.68 -7.26 39.01
N PRO A 237 -0.08 -8.28 39.66
CA PRO A 237 0.47 -8.07 40.99
C PRO A 237 1.48 -6.95 40.87
N ILE A 238 1.33 -5.93 41.72
CA ILE A 238 2.24 -4.78 41.80
C ILE A 238 3.54 -5.30 42.45
N SER A 239 4.29 -6.09 41.70
CA SER A 239 5.62 -6.54 42.06
C SER A 239 6.31 -6.97 40.77
N THR A 240 6.76 -5.97 40.02
CA THR A 240 7.91 -6.19 39.14
C THR A 240 9.14 -5.98 40.01
N ASP A 241 10.01 -7.00 40.12
CA ASP A 241 11.36 -6.96 40.72
C ASP A 241 12.32 -5.94 40.07
N ILE A 242 11.79 -5.05 39.22
CA ILE A 242 12.51 -3.97 38.57
C ILE A 242 12.36 -2.73 39.46
N PRO A 243 13.40 -2.30 40.18
CA PRO A 243 13.32 -1.09 40.98
C PRO A 243 13.05 0.10 40.06
N ARG A 244 11.91 0.78 40.28
CA ARG A 244 11.65 2.09 39.65
C ARG A 244 12.71 3.06 40.15
N ILE A 245 13.61 3.49 39.27
CA ILE A 245 14.51 4.61 39.53
C ILE A 245 13.64 5.85 39.76
N LYS A 246 13.67 6.40 40.97
CA LYS A 246 12.94 7.63 41.31
C LYS A 246 13.61 8.80 40.59
N THR A 247 12.85 9.50 39.76
CA THR A 247 13.29 10.64 38.93
C THR A 247 13.66 11.90 39.74
N SER A 248 13.79 11.81 41.07
CA SER A 248 14.14 12.93 41.95
C SER A 248 15.65 13.19 42.07
N ASP A 249 16.50 12.27 41.61
CA ASP A 249 17.96 12.35 41.82
C ASP A 249 18.76 12.78 40.58
N GLN A 250 18.10 13.28 39.52
CA GLN A 250 18.79 13.99 38.44
C GLN A 250 18.65 15.51 38.61
N ARG A 251 19.18 16.02 39.72
CA ARG A 251 19.72 17.38 39.75
C ARG A 251 21.16 17.30 39.23
N LEU A 252 21.37 17.73 37.99
CA LEU A 252 22.70 18.18 37.58
C LEU A 252 23.05 19.39 38.45
N ASN A 253 24.14 19.27 39.20
CA ASN A 253 24.80 20.40 39.84
C ASN A 253 25.25 21.41 38.77
N ALA A 254 24.99 22.69 39.05
CA ALA A 254 25.61 23.93 38.57
C ALA A 254 25.92 24.07 37.07
#